data_AF-A0AAU5I791-F1
#
_entry.id   AF-A0AAU5I791-F1
#
_cell.length_a   1.000
_cell.length_b   1.000
_cell.length_c   1.000
_cell.angle_alpha   90.00
_cell.angle_beta   90.00
_cell.angle_gamma   90.00
#
_symmetry.space_group_name_H-M   'P 1'
#
loop_
_entity.id
_entity.type
_entity.pdbx_description
1 polymer ?
#
loop_
_entity_poly.entity_id
_entity_poly.type
_entity_poly.pdbx_seq_one_letter_code
_entity_poly.pdbx_strand_id
1 'polypeptide(L)'
;MLSKNRGDGAGKEFSHALGSHASVERATGVLHAVHGMSPAAGFEVLREVAQHTGLTLHSVAESVMAWALGGPLPEMVDQELNAAVRRRMPGDGTQQPG
;
A
#
# COMPACT_ATOMS: atom_id res chain seq x y z
N MET A 1 -14.91 6.50 45.20
CA MET A 1 -15.15 7.15 43.89
C MET A 1 -13.94 7.99 43.54
N LEU A 2 -13.46 7.87 42.29
CA LEU A 2 -12.38 8.62 41.60
C LEU A 2 -10.98 8.70 42.23
N SER A 3 -10.00 8.02 41.62
CA SER A 3 -9.05 8.70 40.72
C SER A 3 -7.91 7.80 40.24
N LYS A 4 -7.64 7.90 38.92
CA LYS A 4 -6.33 7.83 38.23
C LYS A 4 -5.40 6.65 38.54
N ASN A 5 -5.16 5.84 37.51
CA ASN A 5 -3.77 5.57 37.15
C ASN A 5 -3.57 5.62 35.63
N ARG A 6 -2.65 6.48 35.23
CA ARG A 6 -2.16 6.75 33.88
C ARG A 6 -0.71 6.24 33.84
N GLY A 7 -0.33 5.58 32.74
CA GLY A 7 0.98 4.94 32.54
C GLY A 7 0.84 3.43 32.80
N ASP A 8 1.16 2.51 31.90
CA ASP A 8 2.37 2.47 31.08
C ASP A 8 2.17 1.73 29.76
N GLY A 9 2.87 2.20 28.73
CA GLY A 9 2.93 1.57 27.41
C GLY A 9 3.71 2.39 26.39
N ALA A 10 4.75 3.11 26.82
CA ALA A 10 5.74 3.67 25.91
C ALA A 10 6.63 2.54 25.40
N GLY A 11 6.67 2.30 24.08
CA GLY A 11 7.72 1.45 23.51
C GLY A 11 7.49 0.71 22.19
N LYS A 12 6.55 1.06 21.30
CA LYS A 12 6.50 0.39 19.97
C LYS A 12 6.08 1.21 18.73
N GLU A 13 5.83 2.51 18.86
CA GLU A 13 5.17 3.25 17.76
C GLU A 13 6.14 3.86 16.71
N PHE A 14 7.47 3.86 16.92
CA PHE A 14 8.40 4.52 15.99
C PHE A 14 9.20 3.58 15.08
N SER A 15 9.54 2.37 15.53
CA SER A 15 10.39 1.45 14.75
C SER A 15 9.63 0.69 13.66
N HIS A 16 8.33 0.42 13.86
CA HIS A 16 7.50 -0.26 12.87
C HIS A 16 7.07 0.68 11.73
N ALA A 17 6.97 1.98 12.01
CA ALA A 17 6.58 3.00 11.03
C ALA A 17 7.65 3.19 9.93
N LEU A 18 8.94 3.11 10.28
CA LEU A 18 10.04 3.27 9.31
C LEU A 18 10.19 2.06 8.37
N GLY A 19 10.04 0.84 8.88
CA GLY A 19 10.03 -0.38 8.06
C GLY A 19 8.82 -0.46 7.13
N SER A 20 7.64 -0.06 7.64
CA SER A 20 6.42 0.06 6.85
C SER A 20 6.58 1.07 5.72
N HIS A 21 7.18 2.23 5.99
CA HIS A 21 7.41 3.25 4.97
C HIS A 21 8.31 2.74 3.85
N ALA A 22 9.44 2.08 4.18
CA ALA A 22 10.36 1.54 3.18
C ALA A 22 9.73 0.44 2.31
N SER A 23 8.89 -0.45 2.87
CA SER A 23 8.18 -1.44 2.06
C SER A 23 7.09 -0.83 1.19
N VAL A 24 6.39 0.20 1.67
CA VAL A 24 5.37 0.92 0.90
C VAL A 24 6.00 1.68 -0.27
N GLU A 25 7.13 2.37 -0.05
CA GLU A 25 7.86 3.06 -1.12
C GLU A 25 8.37 2.07 -2.19
N ARG A 26 8.90 0.90 -1.77
CA ARG A 26 9.34 -0.14 -2.72
C ARG A 26 8.18 -0.74 -3.52
N ALA A 27 7.07 -1.06 -2.85
CA ALA A 27 5.87 -1.56 -3.53
C ALA A 27 5.31 -0.51 -4.52
N THR A 28 5.37 0.76 -4.15
CA THR A 28 5.01 1.86 -5.05
C THR A 28 5.91 1.91 -6.28
N GLY A 29 7.22 1.72 -6.11
CA GLY A 29 8.17 1.59 -7.22
C GLY A 29 7.89 0.39 -8.13
N VAL A 30 7.47 -0.75 -7.56
CA VAL A 30 7.02 -1.91 -8.34
C VAL A 30 5.78 -1.55 -9.16
N LEU A 31 4.77 -0.92 -8.55
CA LEU A 31 3.55 -0.54 -9.28
C LEU A 31 3.86 0.48 -10.40
N HIS A 32 4.80 1.40 -10.16
CA HIS A 32 5.31 2.29 -11.20
C HIS A 32 5.97 1.52 -12.35
N ALA A 33 6.84 0.55 -12.06
CA ALA A 33 7.55 -0.21 -13.08
C ALA A 33 6.62 -1.16 -13.87
N VAL A 34 5.65 -1.79 -13.22
CA VAL A 34 4.76 -2.77 -13.85
C VAL A 34 3.60 -2.12 -14.59
N HIS A 35 3.02 -1.05 -14.03
CA HIS A 35 1.85 -0.39 -14.59
C HIS A 35 2.18 0.97 -15.23
N GLY A 36 3.41 1.47 -15.17
CA GLY A 36 3.76 2.78 -15.74
C GLY A 36 3.08 3.97 -15.07
N MET A 37 2.50 3.79 -13.87
CA MET A 37 1.79 4.85 -13.14
C MET A 37 2.71 5.69 -12.27
N SER A 38 2.35 6.93 -11.96
CA SER A 38 3.18 7.77 -11.08
C SER A 38 3.30 7.18 -9.66
N PRO A 39 4.39 7.46 -8.92
CA PRO A 39 4.54 6.99 -7.54
C PRO A 39 3.37 7.41 -6.63
N ALA A 40 2.87 8.64 -6.79
CA ALA A 40 1.69 9.09 -6.06
C ALA A 40 0.45 8.24 -6.34
N ALA A 41 0.23 7.85 -7.61
CA ALA A 41 -0.87 6.97 -7.98
C ALA A 41 -0.67 5.56 -7.41
N GLY A 42 0.56 5.02 -7.42
CA GLY A 42 0.89 3.72 -6.84
C GLY A 42 0.61 3.66 -5.33
N PHE A 43 1.01 4.69 -4.58
CA PHE A 43 0.71 4.79 -3.16
C PHE A 43 -0.79 4.79 -2.88
N GLU A 44 -1.54 5.62 -3.62
CA GLU A 44 -2.99 5.69 -3.47
C GLU A 44 -3.67 4.37 -3.88
N VAL A 45 -3.08 3.57 -4.78
CA VAL A 45 -3.60 2.23 -5.11
C VAL A 45 -3.43 1.29 -3.91
N LEU A 46 -2.24 1.23 -3.32
CA LEU A 46 -1.99 0.41 -2.12
C LEU A 46 -2.93 0.79 -0.98
N ARG A 47 -3.18 2.09 -0.80
CA ARG A 47 -4.09 2.63 0.22
C ARG A 47 -5.54 2.24 -0.02
N GLU A 48 -6.00 2.26 -1.26
CA GLU A 48 -7.35 1.85 -1.63
C GLU A 48 -7.56 0.35 -1.39
N VAL A 49 -6.62 -0.48 -1.83
CA VAL A 49 -6.64 -1.93 -1.60
C VAL A 49 -6.64 -2.25 -0.10
N ALA A 50 -5.81 -1.58 0.70
CA ALA A 50 -5.78 -1.77 2.15
C ALA A 50 -7.14 -1.46 2.80
N GLN A 51 -7.80 -0.37 2.37
CA GLN A 51 -9.12 0.00 2.88
C GLN A 51 -10.21 -1.02 2.49
N HIS A 52 -10.20 -1.51 1.24
CA HIS A 52 -11.22 -2.44 0.76
C HIS A 52 -11.05 -3.87 1.29
N THR A 53 -9.80 -4.31 1.45
CA THR A 53 -9.48 -5.64 2.00
C THR A 53 -9.50 -5.68 3.54
N GLY A 54 -9.51 -4.52 4.20
CA GLY A 54 -9.37 -4.41 5.65
C GLY A 54 -7.96 -4.74 6.17
N LEU A 55 -6.97 -4.87 5.27
CA LEU A 55 -5.58 -5.14 5.60
C LEU A 55 -4.81 -3.85 5.91
N THR A 56 -3.66 -4.00 6.57
CA THR A 56 -2.76 -2.85 6.76
C THR A 56 -2.04 -2.51 5.44
N LEU A 57 -1.70 -1.23 5.24
CA LEU A 57 -0.95 -0.78 4.06
C LEU A 57 0.37 -1.55 3.89
N HIS A 58 1.02 -1.87 5.02
CA HIS A 58 2.23 -2.69 5.04
C HIS A 58 1.97 -4.11 4.53
N SER A 59 0.91 -4.78 4.99
CA SER A 59 0.55 -6.13 4.54
C SER A 59 0.25 -6.18 3.04
N VAL A 60 -0.41 -5.14 2.51
CA VAL A 60 -0.64 -5.00 1.06
C VAL A 60 0.68 -4.78 0.33
N ALA A 61 1.55 -3.90 0.83
CA ALA A 61 2.86 -3.66 0.23
C ALA A 61 3.75 -4.92 0.21
N GLU A 62 3.78 -5.71 1.29
CA GLU A 62 4.49 -6.99 1.35
C GLU A 62 3.90 -8.00 0.36
N SER A 63 2.57 -8.03 0.20
CA SER A 63 1.92 -8.89 -0.80
C SER A 63 2.36 -8.50 -2.22
N VAL A 64 2.34 -7.21 -2.55
CA VAL A 64 2.81 -6.70 -3.85
C VAL A 64 4.29 -7.01 -4.07
N MET A 65 5.13 -6.88 -3.05
CA MET A 65 6.55 -7.25 -3.12
C MET A 65 6.74 -8.74 -3.35
N ALA A 66 5.99 -9.60 -2.65
CA ALA A 66 6.05 -11.05 -2.85
C ALA A 66 5.64 -11.43 -4.28
N TRP A 67 4.62 -10.78 -4.84
CA TRP A 67 4.20 -10.97 -6.23
C TRP A 67 5.21 -10.47 -7.25
N ALA A 68 5.84 -9.33 -7.00
CA ALA A 68 6.94 -8.83 -7.84
C ALA A 68 8.11 -9.82 -7.92
N LEU A 69 8.30 -10.62 -6.87
CA LEU A 69 9.31 -11.68 -6.79
C LEU A 69 8.81 -13.03 -7.34
N GLY A 70 7.61 -13.10 -7.94
CA GLY A 70 7.02 -14.31 -8.52
C GLY A 70 6.17 -15.13 -7.54
N GLY A 71 5.86 -14.60 -6.36
CA GLY A 71 4.98 -15.22 -5.38
C GLY A 71 3.48 -15.05 -5.68
N PRO A 72 2.61 -15.86 -5.07
CA PRO A 72 1.17 -15.72 -5.23
C PRO A 72 0.66 -14.48 -4.47
N LEU A 73 -0.22 -13.72 -5.11
CA LEU A 73 -0.98 -12.67 -4.45
C LEU A 73 -2.28 -13.27 -3.88
N PRO A 74 -2.70 -12.93 -2.65
CA PRO A 74 -4.00 -13.35 -2.15
C PRO A 74 -5.11 -12.87 -3.10
N GLU A 75 -6.06 -13.74 -3.43
CA GLU A 75 -7.10 -13.47 -4.44
C GLU A 75 -7.85 -12.16 -4.19
N MET A 76 -8.18 -11.86 -2.94
CA MET A 76 -8.85 -10.61 -2.56
C MET A 76 -7.98 -9.37 -2.82
N VAL A 77 -6.67 -9.47 -2.57
CA VAL A 77 -5.72 -8.38 -2.84
C VAL A 77 -5.54 -8.20 -4.34
N ASP A 78 -5.51 -9.30 -5.11
CA ASP A 78 -5.34 -9.26 -6.57
C ASP A 78 -6.54 -8.60 -7.27
N GLN A 79 -7.74 -9.01 -6.89
CA GLN A 79 -8.98 -8.43 -7.41
C GLN A 79 -9.06 -6.92 -7.14
N GLU A 80 -8.82 -6.52 -5.89
CA GLU A 80 -8.87 -5.10 -5.52
C GLU A 80 -7.73 -4.29 -6.14
N LEU A 81 -6.52 -4.87 -6.23
CA LEU A 81 -5.37 -4.22 -6.86
C LEU A 81 -5.66 -3.95 -8.34
N ASN A 82 -6.12 -4.95 -9.07
CA ASN A 82 -6.48 -4.79 -10.48
C ASN A 82 -7.63 -3.78 -10.66
N ALA A 83 -8.63 -3.82 -9.78
CA ALA A 83 -9.73 -2.87 -9.82
C ALA A 83 -9.26 -1.42 -9.58
N ALA A 84 -8.40 -1.21 -8.58
CA ALA A 84 -7.83 0.11 -8.26
C ALA A 84 -6.91 0.62 -9.38
N VAL A 85 -6.07 -0.25 -9.95
CA VAL A 85 -5.22 0.07 -11.11
C VAL A 85 -6.08 0.48 -12.31
N ARG A 86 -7.13 -0.29 -12.65
CA ARG A 86 -8.05 0.05 -13.76
C ARG A 86 -8.81 1.35 -13.56
N ARG A 87 -9.13 1.72 -12.32
CA ARG A 87 -9.75 3.02 -12.00
C ARG A 87 -8.80 4.20 -12.24
N ARG A 88 -7.49 3.97 -12.11
CA ARG A 88 -6.43 5.00 -12.16
C ARG A 88 -5.72 5.07 -13.50
N MET A 89 -5.73 3.98 -14.25
CA MET A 89 -5.26 3.92 -15.62
C MET A 89 -6.45 4.24 -16.53
N PRO A 90 -6.64 5.49 -16.95
CA PRO A 90 -7.50 5.72 -18.10
C PRO A 90 -6.85 4.92 -19.23
N GLY A 91 -7.62 4.05 -19.89
CA GLY A 91 -7.13 3.41 -21.12
C GLY A 91 -6.63 4.52 -22.03
N ASP A 92 -5.33 4.50 -22.33
CA ASP A 92 -4.63 5.36 -23.29
C ASP A 92 -5.29 6.72 -23.56
N GLY A 93 -4.93 7.72 -22.76
CA GLY A 93 -5.43 9.08 -22.96
C GLY A 93 -4.60 10.09 -22.21
N THR A 94 -3.50 10.51 -22.83
CA THR A 94 -2.74 11.73 -22.51
C THR A 94 -2.00 11.80 -21.17
N GLN A 95 -0.72 11.45 -21.24
CA GLN A 95 0.35 12.15 -20.54
C GLN A 95 0.16 13.68 -20.70
N GLN A 96 -0.10 14.40 -19.60
CA GLN A 96 0.09 15.86 -19.59
C GLN A 96 1.26 16.21 -18.66
N PRO A 97 2.42 16.59 -19.21
CA PRO A 97 3.41 17.39 -18.49
C PRO A 97 2.99 18.87 -18.54
N GLY A 98 3.06 19.54 -17.39
CA GLY A 98 2.87 20.99 -17.24
C GLY A 98 3.53 21.47 -15.97
#